data_AF-A0A507ENX4-F1
#
_entry.id   AF-A0A507ENX4-F1
#
_cell.length_a   1.000
_cell.length_b   1.000
_cell.length_c   1.000
_cell.angle_alpha   90.00
_cell.angle_beta   90.00
_cell.angle_gamma   90.00
#
_symmetry.space_group_name_H-M   'P 1'
#
loop_
_entity.id
_entity.type
_entity.pdbx_description
1 polymer ?
#
loop_
_entity_poly.entity_id
_entity_poly.type
_entity_poly.pdbx_seq_one_letter_code
_entity_poly.pdbx_strand_id
1 'polypeptide(L)'
;MRINSDPQKENFNASMSSVPVSVEWGFGLIEKYWAFCDYHKNLKLWIQPVGVYYSVACILTNIHTCMNGGNQISDFFKILPPSAQEYFHSAPLPN
;
A
#
# COMPACT_ATOMS: atom_id res chain seq x y z
N MET A 1 8.58 28.77 12.04
CA MET A 1 9.59 29.61 11.37
C MET A 1 9.84 29.02 9.99
N ARG A 2 9.22 29.53 8.92
CA ARG A 2 9.53 29.11 7.54
C ARG A 2 10.67 29.99 7.05
N ILE A 3 11.89 29.45 7.03
CA ILE A 3 13.06 30.09 6.45
C ILE A 3 12.84 30.08 4.93
N ASN A 4 12.68 31.26 4.33
CA ASN A 4 12.71 31.58 2.89
C ASN A 4 12.54 30.35 1.97
N SER A 5 11.29 29.99 1.68
CA SER A 5 10.98 28.81 0.90
C SER A 5 11.09 29.13 -0.59
N ASP A 6 12.24 28.74 -1.16
CA ASP A 6 12.42 28.65 -2.60
C ASP A 6 11.28 27.79 -3.19
N PRO A 7 10.48 28.29 -4.16
CA PRO A 7 9.39 27.55 -4.78
C PRO A 7 9.82 26.18 -5.31
N GLN A 8 11.08 26.05 -5.74
CA GLN A 8 11.64 24.77 -6.19
C GLN A 8 11.79 23.77 -5.04
N LYS A 9 12.18 24.24 -3.85
CA LYS A 9 12.31 23.40 -2.65
C LYS A 9 10.94 22.97 -2.12
N GLU A 10 9.94 23.84 -2.17
CA GLU A 10 8.58 23.47 -1.76
C GLU A 10 7.99 22.42 -2.69
N ASN A 11 8.16 22.58 -4.01
CA ASN A 11 7.67 21.62 -4.98
C ASN A 11 8.39 20.28 -4.88
N PHE A 12 9.71 20.29 -4.62
CA PHE A 12 10.49 19.10 -4.37
C PHE A 12 10.04 18.38 -3.09
N ASN A 13 9.84 19.11 -1.99
CA ASN A 13 9.35 18.55 -0.74
C ASN A 13 7.94 17.98 -0.85
N ALA A 14 7.04 18.66 -1.58
CA ALA A 14 5.69 18.18 -1.85
C ALA A 14 5.69 16.88 -2.67
N SER A 15 6.56 16.81 -3.69
CA SER A 15 6.72 15.60 -4.50
C SER A 15 7.30 14.46 -3.65
N MET A 16 8.33 14.74 -2.84
CA MET A 16 8.99 13.75 -1.98
C MET A 16 8.12 13.27 -0.82
N SER A 17 7.18 14.08 -0.30
CA SER A 17 6.29 13.69 0.78
C SER A 17 5.09 12.86 0.31
N SER A 18 4.71 12.95 -0.97
CA SER A 18 3.56 12.23 -1.52
C SER A 18 3.72 10.71 -1.55
N VAL A 19 4.91 10.23 -1.92
CA VAL A 19 5.17 8.80 -2.12
C VAL A 19 5.15 8.02 -0.80
N PRO A 20 5.87 8.44 0.27
CA PRO A 20 5.84 7.72 1.55
C PRO A 20 4.44 7.69 2.19
N VAL A 21 3.67 8.78 2.07
CA VAL A 21 2.32 8.85 2.62
C VAL A 21 1.39 7.81 1.98
N SER A 22 1.50 7.60 0.67
CA SER A 22 0.72 6.56 -0.01
C SER A 22 1.06 5.14 0.47
N VAL A 23 2.32 4.92 0.84
CA VAL A 23 2.80 3.65 1.40
C VAL A 23 2.23 3.43 2.81
N GLU A 24 2.23 4.46 3.65
CA GLU A 24 1.60 4.43 4.98
C GLU A 24 0.11 4.10 4.91
N TRP A 25 -0.61 4.66 3.93
CA TRP A 25 -2.01 4.29 3.68
C TRP A 25 -2.17 2.82 3.31
N GLY A 26 -1.23 2.25 2.56
CA GLY A 26 -1.21 0.82 2.23
C GLY A 26 -1.06 -0.07 3.47
N PHE A 27 -0.13 0.28 4.37
CA PHE A 27 0.02 -0.37 5.66
C PHE A 27 -1.27 -0.30 6.49
N GLY A 28 -1.87 0.90 6.57
CA GLY A 28 -3.12 1.11 7.29
C GLY A 28 -4.30 0.30 6.75
N LEU A 29 -4.39 0.09 5.43
CA LEU A 29 -5.41 -0.79 4.85
C LEU A 29 -5.21 -2.26 5.22
N ILE A 30 -3.96 -2.73 5.24
CA ILE A 30 -3.64 -4.11 5.60
C ILE A 30 -4.01 -4.38 7.06
N GLU A 31 -3.60 -3.51 7.99
CA GLU A 31 -3.96 -3.65 9.42
C GLU A 31 -5.48 -3.56 9.65
N LYS A 32 -6.16 -2.67 8.91
CA LYS A 32 -7.61 -2.50 9.00
C LYS A 32 -8.39 -3.75 8.57
N TYR A 33 -7.97 -4.42 7.50
CA TYR A 33 -8.69 -5.58 6.97
C TYR A 33 -8.28 -6.90 7.63
N TRP A 34 -7.02 -7.01 8.06
CA TRP A 34 -6.42 -8.28 8.46
C TRP A 34 -5.86 -8.21 9.88
N ALA A 35 -6.73 -8.43 10.87
CA ALA A 35 -6.37 -8.36 12.29
C ALA A 35 -5.24 -9.32 12.70
N PHE A 36 -5.00 -10.40 11.96
CA PHE A 36 -3.88 -11.31 12.22
C PHE A 36 -2.51 -10.67 11.93
N CYS A 37 -2.45 -9.60 11.13
CA CYS A 37 -1.24 -8.82 10.88
C CYS A 37 -0.92 -7.79 11.99
N ASP A 38 -1.92 -7.41 12.80
CA ASP A 38 -1.76 -6.47 13.92
C ASP A 38 -1.64 -7.18 15.29
N TYR A 39 -1.79 -8.50 15.31
CA TYR A 39 -1.76 -9.26 16.57
C TYR A 39 -0.34 -9.50 17.10
N HIS A 40 0.27 -8.46 17.67
CA HIS A 40 1.64 -8.45 18.21
C HIS A 40 1.91 -9.53 19.26
N LYS A 41 0.89 -10.01 19.99
CA LYS A 41 1.08 -11.07 21.01
C LYS A 41 1.34 -12.45 20.42
N ASN A 42 0.88 -12.75 19.20
CA ASN A 42 1.23 -14.00 18.49
C ASN A 42 2.32 -13.79 17.45
N LEU A 43 2.44 -12.61 16.83
CA LEU A 43 3.43 -12.39 15.78
C LEU A 43 4.86 -12.30 16.36
N LYS A 44 5.53 -13.45 16.38
CA LYS A 44 6.92 -13.56 16.81
C LYS A 44 7.82 -13.80 15.61
N LEU A 45 8.69 -12.85 15.33
CA LEU A 45 9.75 -13.00 14.32
C LEU A 45 10.56 -14.28 14.62
N TRP A 46 10.96 -14.99 13.56
CA TRP A 46 11.73 -16.24 13.61
C TRP A 46 11.03 -17.48 14.20
N ILE A 47 9.86 -17.31 14.83
CA ILE A 47 9.04 -18.42 15.35
C ILE A 47 7.88 -18.71 14.42
N GLN A 48 7.32 -17.67 13.80
CA GLN A 48 6.23 -17.77 12.85
C GLN A 48 6.61 -17.15 11.51
N PRO A 49 5.97 -17.58 10.41
CA PRO A 49 6.20 -17.03 9.08
C PRO A 49 5.48 -15.68 8.91
N VAL A 50 5.82 -14.70 9.76
CA VAL A 50 5.20 -13.35 9.78
C VAL A 50 5.27 -12.68 8.41
N GLY A 51 6.41 -12.82 7.71
CA GLY A 51 6.56 -12.32 6.34
C GLY A 51 5.54 -12.90 5.37
N VAL A 52 5.26 -14.21 5.46
CA VAL A 52 4.26 -14.87 4.61
C VAL A 52 2.86 -14.37 4.92
N TYR A 53 2.51 -14.23 6.21
CA TYR A 53 1.21 -13.67 6.62
C TYR A 53 0.99 -12.28 6.03
N TYR A 54 2.01 -11.42 6.13
CA TYR A 54 1.93 -10.07 5.60
C TYR A 54 1.84 -10.06 4.06
N SER A 55 2.60 -10.91 3.37
CA SER A 55 2.50 -11.05 1.91
C SER A 55 1.12 -11.51 1.46
N VAL A 56 0.52 -12.50 2.14
CA VAL A 56 -0.85 -12.95 1.87
C VAL A 56 -1.85 -11.84 2.12
N ALA A 57 -1.74 -11.13 3.23
CA ALA A 57 -2.61 -9.98 3.54
C ALA A 57 -2.52 -8.88 2.46
N CYS A 58 -1.31 -8.60 1.95
CA CYS A 58 -1.10 -7.65 0.86
C CYS A 58 -1.83 -8.10 -0.43
N ILE A 59 -1.71 -9.37 -0.83
CA ILE A 59 -2.42 -9.94 -1.99
C ILE A 59 -3.94 -9.80 -1.80
N LEU A 60 -4.45 -10.16 -0.63
CA LEU A 60 -5.88 -10.07 -0.32
C LEU A 60 -6.38 -8.62 -0.32
N THR A 61 -5.59 -7.66 0.17
CA THR A 61 -5.90 -6.22 0.09
C THR A 61 -5.96 -5.72 -1.35
N ASN A 62 -5.07 -6.19 -2.22
CA ASN A 62 -5.09 -5.85 -3.64
C ASN A 62 -6.34 -6.41 -4.33
N ILE A 63 -6.72 -7.66 -4.04
CA ILE A 63 -7.97 -8.25 -4.54
C ILE A 63 -9.18 -7.46 -4.06
N HIS A 64 -9.22 -7.11 -2.78
CA HIS A 64 -10.29 -6.30 -2.20
C HIS A 64 -10.40 -4.92 -2.86
N THR A 65 -9.26 -4.31 -3.19
CA THR A 65 -9.21 -3.05 -3.95
C THR A 65 -9.77 -3.23 -5.36
N CYS A 66 -9.44 -4.31 -6.06
CA CYS A 66 -9.99 -4.62 -7.37
C CYS A 66 -11.51 -4.82 -7.32
N MET A 67 -12.01 -5.56 -6.32
CA MET A 67 -13.45 -5.83 -6.14
C MET A 67 -14.25 -4.57 -5.81
N ASN A 68 -13.66 -3.63 -5.06
CA ASN A 68 -14.32 -2.39 -4.68
C ASN A 68 -14.19 -1.28 -5.73
N GLY A 69 -13.46 -1.53 -6.83
CA GLY A 69 -13.21 -0.55 -7.88
C GLY A 69 -12.25 0.58 -7.46
N GLY A 70 -11.58 0.45 -6.32
CA GLY A 70 -10.62 1.44 -5.84
C GLY A 70 -10.50 1.51 -4.32
N ASN A 71 -9.59 2.37 -3.88
CA ASN A 71 -9.39 2.81 -2.52
C ASN A 71 -8.80 4.24 -2.53
N GLN A 72 -8.49 4.80 -1.37
CA GLN A 72 -7.91 6.14 -1.26
C GLN A 72 -6.58 6.30 -2.04
N ILE A 73 -5.78 5.24 -2.16
CA ILE A 73 -4.50 5.25 -2.88
C ILE A 73 -4.73 5.33 -4.38
N SER A 74 -5.67 4.53 -4.93
CA SER A 74 -6.04 4.61 -6.34
C SER A 74 -6.60 5.98 -6.71
N ASP A 75 -7.41 6.57 -5.82
CA ASP A 75 -7.97 7.91 -6.01
C ASP A 75 -6.90 9.01 -5.93
N PHE A 76 -5.88 8.84 -5.10
CA PHE A 76 -4.76 9.75 -4.99
C PHE A 76 -3.93 9.77 -6.27
N PHE A 77 -3.58 8.58 -6.80
CA PHE A 77 -2.80 8.45 -8.02
C PHE A 77 -3.62 8.61 -9.31
N LYS A 78 -4.95 8.66 -9.22
CA LYS A 78 -5.87 8.69 -10.37
C LYS A 78 -5.70 7.48 -11.29
N ILE A 79 -5.45 6.31 -10.70
CA ILE A 79 -5.26 5.05 -11.41
C ILE A 79 -6.38 4.11 -10.99
N LEU A 80 -7.23 3.69 -11.93
CA LEU A 80 -8.25 2.69 -11.65
C LEU A 80 -7.58 1.33 -11.41
N PRO A 81 -7.96 0.57 -10.36
CA PRO A 81 -7.44 -0.78 -10.20
C PRO A 81 -7.91 -1.68 -11.35
N PRO A 82 -7.13 -2.72 -11.67
CA PRO A 82 -7.57 -3.75 -12.62
C PRO A 82 -8.77 -4.51 -12.05
N SER A 83 -9.45 -5.27 -12.90
CA SER A 83 -10.39 -6.28 -12.42
C SER A 83 -9.68 -7.36 -11.62
N ALA A 84 -10.40 -8.05 -10.73
CA ALA A 84 -9.83 -9.17 -9.98
C ALA A 84 -9.28 -10.27 -10.91
N GLN A 85 -9.95 -10.51 -12.04
CA GLN A 85 -9.49 -11.47 -13.04
C GLN A 85 -8.14 -11.05 -13.63
N GLU A 86 -7.99 -9.79 -14.06
CA GLU A 86 -6.73 -9.27 -14.58
C GLU A 86 -5.61 -9.33 -13.53
N TYR A 87 -5.92 -9.02 -12.27
CA TYR A 87 -4.93 -9.10 -11.18
C TYR A 87 -4.38 -10.51 -10.96
N PHE A 88 -5.23 -11.54 -11.05
CA PHE A 88 -4.79 -12.94 -10.91
C PHE A 88 -4.11 -13.51 -12.17
N HIS A 89 -4.45 -12.98 -13.35
CA HIS A 89 -3.95 -13.49 -14.63
C HIS A 89 -2.84 -12.63 -15.25
N SER A 90 -2.48 -11.49 -14.64
CA SER A 90 -1.32 -10.71 -15.05
C SER A 90 -0.06 -11.54 -14.74
N ALA A 91 0.38 -12.29 -15.76
CA ALA A 91 1.68 -12.94 -15.82
C ALA A 91 2.81 -11.91 -15.64
N PRO A 92 4.03 -12.34 -15.25
CA PRO A 92 5.12 -11.41 -14.99
C PRO A 92 5.41 -10.55 -16.22
N LEU A 93 5.76 -9.28 -15.99
CA LEU A 93 6.16 -8.35 -17.04
C LEU A 93 7.17 -9.02 -17.99
N PRO A 94 7.02 -8.89 -19.31
CA PRO A 94 8.02 -9.41 -20.23
C PRO A 94 9.39 -8.78 -19.93
N ASN A 95 10.41 -9.65 -19.88
CA ASN A 95 11.81 -9.33 -19.58
C ASN A 95 12.39 -8.28 -20.55
#